data_AF-A0A920UIT2-F1
#
_entry.id   AF-A0A920UIT2-F1
#
_cell.length_a   1.000
_cell.length_b   1.000
_cell.length_c   1.000
_cell.angle_alpha   90.00
_cell.angle_beta   90.00
_cell.angle_gamma   90.00
#
_symmetry.space_group_name_H-M   'P 1'
#
loop_
_entity.id
_entity.type
_entity.pdbx_description
1 polymer ?
#
loop_
_entity_poly.entity_id
_entity_poly.type
_entity_poly.pdbx_seq_one_letter_code
_entity_poly.pdbx_strand_id
1 'polypeptide(L)'
;MREIQVVFGIDMETDIGSWTPFYEGVTKGTPLILDLFAKKSIQVTGFWVAETARRFPEIVREMKSAGHEIGAHSLYHETIGDSLFDIPGIYPLLPEEVFPRIEKATNI
;
A
#
# COMPACT_ATOMS: atom_id res chain seq x y z
N MET A 1 12.15 -31.78 -8.61
CA MET A 1 10.90 -31.00 -8.41
C MET A 1 11.21 -29.55 -8.77
N ARG A 2 10.30 -28.83 -9.45
CA ARG A 2 10.49 -27.39 -9.67
C ARG A 2 10.23 -26.66 -8.36
N GLU A 3 11.08 -25.69 -8.05
CA GLU A 3 10.90 -24.80 -6.92
C GLU A 3 9.70 -23.88 -7.21
N ILE A 4 8.76 -23.79 -6.28
CA ILE A 4 7.59 -22.91 -6.37
C ILE A 4 7.81 -21.80 -5.36
N GLN A 5 7.89 -20.56 -5.86
CA GLN A 5 7.90 -19.37 -5.03
C GLN A 5 6.50 -18.79 -4.93
N VAL A 6 6.07 -18.46 -3.71
CA VAL A 6 4.80 -17.79 -3.43
C VAL A 6 5.13 -16.45 -2.79
N VAL A 7 4.49 -15.38 -3.26
CA VAL A 7 4.70 -14.02 -2.77
C VAL A 7 3.35 -13.44 -2.34
N PHE A 8 3.34 -12.76 -1.20
CA PHE A 8 2.17 -12.03 -0.71
C PHE A 8 2.46 -10.53 -0.77
N GLY A 9 1.66 -9.82 -1.58
CA GLY A 9 1.58 -8.37 -1.60
C GLY A 9 0.28 -7.92 -0.96
N ILE A 10 0.33 -6.84 -0.17
CA ILE A 10 -0.84 -6.25 0.48
C ILE A 10 -0.83 -4.76 0.18
N ASP A 11 -1.87 -4.28 -0.48
CA ASP A 11 -2.06 -2.86 -0.74
C ASP A 11 -2.59 -2.20 0.54
N MET A 12 -1.81 -1.27 1.07
CA MET A 12 -2.05 -0.58 2.34
C MET A 12 -2.69 0.77 2.03
N GLU A 13 -4.01 0.72 1.85
CA GLU A 13 -4.87 1.80 1.35
C GLU A 13 -6.18 1.88 2.15
N THR A 14 -7.13 2.69 1.66
CA THR A 14 -8.49 2.79 2.19
C THR A 14 -9.34 1.55 1.92
N ASP A 15 -10.36 1.29 2.75
CA ASP A 15 -11.08 0.01 2.81
C ASP A 15 -11.75 -0.44 1.50
N ILE A 16 -12.16 0.49 0.65
CA ILE A 16 -12.73 0.20 -0.68
C ILE A 16 -11.97 1.01 -1.73
N GLY A 17 -10.63 0.89 -1.75
CA GLY A 17 -9.76 1.67 -2.61
C GLY A 17 -10.12 3.15 -2.56
N SER A 18 -10.20 3.83 -3.71
CA SER A 18 -10.52 5.26 -3.77
C SER A 18 -11.98 5.65 -3.45
N TRP A 19 -12.85 4.71 -3.03
CA TRP A 19 -14.28 4.96 -2.84
C TRP A 19 -14.69 5.32 -1.40
N THR A 20 -13.87 4.99 -0.41
CA THR A 20 -14.17 5.29 1.00
C THR A 20 -13.00 6.00 1.68
N PRO A 21 -13.26 6.84 2.70
CA PRO A 21 -12.21 7.54 3.45
C PRO A 21 -11.76 6.76 4.71
N PHE A 22 -12.09 5.47 4.80
CA PHE A 22 -11.92 4.65 6.00
C PHE A 22 -10.69 3.74 5.89
N TYR A 23 -10.10 3.42 7.04
CA TYR A 23 -8.84 2.67 7.17
C TYR A 23 -9.00 1.54 8.19
N GLU A 24 -10.17 0.93 8.26
CA GLU A 24 -10.46 -0.16 9.18
C GLU A 24 -9.61 -1.39 8.86
N GLY A 25 -9.36 -1.68 7.58
CA GLY A 25 -8.45 -2.72 7.13
C GLY A 25 -7.01 -2.46 7.59
N VAL A 26 -6.53 -1.23 7.44
CA VAL A 26 -5.19 -0.84 7.90
C VAL A 26 -5.07 -0.92 9.42
N THR A 27 -6.03 -0.37 10.16
CA THR A 27 -5.92 -0.23 11.63
C THR A 27 -6.33 -1.47 12.41
N LYS A 28 -7.32 -2.24 11.92
CA LYS A 28 -7.86 -3.42 12.60
C LYS A 28 -7.51 -4.72 11.88
N GLY A 29 -7.43 -4.70 10.55
CA GLY A 29 -7.09 -5.88 9.74
C GLY A 29 -5.61 -6.22 9.80
N THR A 30 -4.71 -5.23 9.66
CA THR A 30 -3.26 -5.45 9.63
C THR A 30 -2.76 -6.24 10.83
N PRO A 31 -3.07 -5.90 12.10
CA PRO A 31 -2.57 -6.66 13.25
C PRO A 31 -2.96 -8.15 13.23
N LEU A 32 -4.18 -8.46 12.77
CA LEU A 32 -4.68 -9.83 12.67
C LEU A 32 -3.93 -10.64 11.59
N ILE A 33 -3.66 -9.99 10.46
CA ILE A 33 -2.95 -10.59 9.34
C ILE A 33 -1.46 -10.78 9.67
N LEU A 34 -0.83 -9.81 10.33
CA LEU A 34 0.56 -9.93 10.77
C LEU A 34 0.75 -11.06 11.80
N ASP A 35 -0.17 -11.21 12.76
CA ASP A 35 -0.15 -12.33 13.70
C ASP A 35 -0.28 -13.69 12.98
N LEU A 36 -1.14 -13.79 11.95
CA LEU A 36 -1.25 -14.98 11.13
C LEU A 36 0.06 -15.30 10.38
N PHE A 37 0.68 -14.31 9.75
CA PHE A 37 1.93 -14.51 9.01
C PHE A 37 3.09 -14.86 9.93
N ALA A 38 3.19 -14.23 11.11
CA ALA A 38 4.18 -14.56 12.12
C ALA A 38 4.10 -16.02 12.56
N LYS A 39 2.88 -16.54 12.82
CA LYS A 39 2.64 -17.95 13.16
C LYS A 39 3.05 -18.94 12.06
N LYS A 40 3.14 -18.47 10.82
CA LYS A 40 3.52 -19.28 9.65
C LYS A 40 4.94 -18.98 9.16
N SER A 41 5.66 -18.08 9.84
CA SER A 41 6.98 -17.61 9.41
C SER A 41 6.98 -17.10 7.96
N ILE A 42 5.90 -16.39 7.57
CA ILE A 42 5.74 -15.81 6.24
C ILE A 42 6.14 -14.33 6.29
N GLN A 43 6.94 -13.90 5.31
CA GLN A 43 7.21 -12.49 5.06
C GLN A 43 6.33 -12.00 3.90
N VAL A 44 5.91 -10.75 3.98
CA VAL A 44 5.06 -10.10 2.98
C VAL A 44 5.63 -8.74 2.60
N THR A 45 5.15 -8.21 1.49
CA THR A 45 5.40 -6.82 1.07
C THR A 45 4.13 -6.01 1.28
N GLY A 46 4.20 -4.96 2.11
CA GLY A 46 3.14 -3.97 2.21
C GLY A 46 3.39 -2.84 1.22
N PHE A 47 2.46 -2.59 0.31
CA PHE A 47 2.52 -1.51 -0.68
C PHE A 47 1.74 -0.31 -0.16
N TRP A 48 2.43 0.73 0.29
CA TRP A 48 1.82 1.83 1.02
C TRP A 48 1.44 3.00 0.14
N VAL A 49 0.17 3.38 0.18
CA VAL A 49 -0.21 4.74 -0.19
C VAL A 49 0.49 5.65 0.81
N ALA A 50 1.29 6.57 0.30
CA ALA A 50 2.02 7.56 1.06
C ALA A 50 1.20 8.26 2.15
N GLU A 51 -0.02 8.69 1.82
CA GLU A 51 -0.95 9.30 2.78
C GLU A 51 -1.30 8.34 3.92
N THR A 52 -1.50 7.05 3.62
CA THR A 52 -1.75 6.01 4.64
C THR A 52 -0.53 5.81 5.53
N ALA A 53 0.68 5.74 4.96
CA ALA A 53 1.92 5.64 5.72
C ALA A 53 2.16 6.84 6.65
N ARG A 54 1.84 8.06 6.20
CA ARG A 54 1.91 9.28 7.04
C ARG A 54 0.90 9.27 8.17
N ARG A 55 -0.27 8.69 7.93
CA ARG A 55 -1.37 8.67 8.89
C ARG A 55 -1.17 7.61 9.97
N PHE A 56 -0.57 6.47 9.63
CA PHE A 56 -0.34 5.33 10.52
C PHE A 56 1.14 4.89 10.57
N PRO A 57 2.08 5.80 10.88
CA PRO A 57 3.51 5.51 10.80
C PRO A 57 3.95 4.44 11.82
N GLU A 58 3.18 4.22 12.88
CA GLU A 58 3.37 3.13 13.84
C GLU A 58 3.20 1.75 13.20
N ILE A 59 2.21 1.57 12.33
CA ILE A 59 1.95 0.30 11.65
C ILE A 59 3.06 0.01 10.62
N VAL A 60 3.53 1.05 9.91
CA VAL A 60 4.69 0.94 9.01
C VAL A 60 5.92 0.45 9.77
N ARG A 61 6.19 1.05 10.94
CA ARG A 61 7.32 0.66 11.80
C ARG A 61 7.16 -0.77 12.34
N GLU A 62 5.95 -1.15 12.74
CA GLU A 62 5.64 -2.50 13.20
C GLU A 62 5.94 -3.53 12.10
N MET A 63 5.38 -3.35 10.89
CA MET A 63 5.63 -4.22 9.74
C MET A 63 7.13 -4.33 9.43
N LYS A 64 7.84 -3.19 9.38
CA LYS A 64 9.29 -3.18 9.13
C LYS A 64 10.06 -3.92 10.22
N SER A 65 9.70 -3.74 11.50
CA SER A 65 10.34 -4.42 12.63
C SER A 65 10.09 -5.92 12.64
N ALA A 66 8.95 -6.38 12.10
CA ALA A 66 8.62 -7.78 11.90
C ALA A 66 9.34 -8.42 10.70
N GLY A 67 10.15 -7.64 9.96
CA GLY A 67 10.91 -8.13 8.81
C GLY A 67 10.11 -8.20 7.51
N HIS A 68 8.99 -7.49 7.40
CA HIS A 68 8.25 -7.32 6.15
C HIS A 68 8.86 -6.24 5.27
N GLU A 69 8.69 -6.36 3.96
CA GLU A 69 9.11 -5.35 3.01
C GLU A 69 8.09 -4.19 2.95
N ILE A 70 8.61 -2.97 2.78
CA ILE A 70 7.80 -1.76 2.63
C ILE A 70 7.98 -1.24 1.20
N GLY A 71 6.94 -1.35 0.39
CA GLY A 71 6.86 -0.83 -0.96
C GLY A 71 6.00 0.45 -1.04
N ALA A 72 6.15 1.20 -2.13
CA ALA A 72 5.35 2.39 -2.41
C ALA A 72 4.13 2.05 -3.27
N HIS A 73 3.01 2.74 -3.02
CA HIS A 73 1.74 2.58 -3.73
C HIS A 73 1.09 3.95 -4.02
N SER A 74 1.82 4.80 -4.74
CA SER A 74 1.43 6.19 -5.09
C SER A 74 1.31 7.16 -3.88
N LEU A 75 0.98 8.43 -4.17
CA LEU A 75 0.97 9.49 -3.18
C LEU A 75 -0.38 9.56 -2.42
N TYR A 76 -1.47 9.44 -3.17
CA TYR A 76 -2.86 9.58 -2.71
C TYR A 76 -3.79 8.55 -3.36
N HIS A 77 -3.25 7.41 -3.78
CA HIS A 77 -3.99 6.37 -4.48
C HIS A 77 -4.50 6.83 -5.85
N GLU A 78 -3.73 7.68 -6.53
CA GLU A 78 -4.02 8.14 -7.88
C GLU A 78 -3.54 7.16 -8.96
N THR A 79 -4.26 7.11 -10.08
CA THR A 79 -3.83 6.32 -11.24
C THR A 79 -2.67 7.02 -11.93
N ILE A 80 -1.55 6.29 -12.05
CA ILE A 80 -0.39 6.71 -12.83
C ILE A 80 -0.44 6.00 -14.19
N GLY A 81 -0.49 6.77 -15.27
CA GLY A 81 -0.65 6.26 -16.63
C GLY A 81 -2.11 6.15 -17.05
N ASP A 82 -2.44 5.14 -17.85
CA ASP A 82 -3.77 4.99 -18.43
C ASP A 82 -4.72 4.25 -17.47
N SER A 83 -5.86 4.86 -17.17
CA SER A 83 -6.91 4.24 -16.37
C SER A 83 -7.58 3.08 -17.10
N LEU A 84 -7.79 1.96 -16.40
CA LEU A 84 -8.57 0.83 -16.92
C LEU A 84 -10.08 1.15 -16.98
N PHE A 85 -10.54 2.03 -16.09
CA PHE A 85 -11.90 2.54 -16.02
C PHE A 85 -11.89 3.90 -15.32
N ASP A 86 -12.91 4.71 -15.59
CA ASP A 86 -13.03 6.04 -14.98
C ASP A 86 -13.57 5.95 -13.55
N ILE A 87 -12.94 6.67 -12.62
CA ILE A 87 -13.44 6.87 -11.26
C ILE A 87 -14.05 8.27 -11.20
N PRO A 88 -15.36 8.41 -10.90
CA PRO A 88 -16.01 9.71 -10.83
C PRO A 88 -15.29 10.66 -9.87
N GLY A 89 -14.94 11.86 -10.37
CA GLY A 89 -14.25 12.88 -9.58
C GLY A 89 -12.73 12.73 -9.52
N ILE A 90 -12.15 11.69 -10.13
CA ILE A 90 -10.70 11.56 -10.31
C ILE A 90 -10.36 11.90 -11.75
N TYR A 91 -9.42 12.83 -11.91
CA TYR A 91 -8.88 13.21 -13.22
C TYR A 91 -7.51 12.57 -13.41
N PRO A 92 -7.16 12.17 -14.65
CA PRO A 92 -5.82 11.68 -14.96
C PRO A 92 -4.76 12.70 -14.58
N LEU A 93 -3.61 12.20 -14.12
CA LEU A 93 -2.44 13.05 -13.90
C LEU A 93 -1.95 13.63 -15.22
N LEU A 94 -1.48 14.88 -15.17
CA LEU A 94 -0.68 15.43 -16.25
C LEU A 94 0.70 14.73 -16.29
N PRO A 95 1.33 14.57 -17.46
CA PRO A 95 2.65 13.95 -17.57
C PRO A 95 3.71 14.58 -16.65
N GLU A 96 3.68 15.91 -16.50
CA GLU A 96 4.57 16.66 -15.62
C GLU A 96 4.34 16.44 -14.12
N GLU A 97 3.19 15.90 -13.72
CA GLU A 97 2.89 15.60 -12.31
C GLU A 97 3.44 14.23 -11.87
N VAL A 98 3.66 13.30 -12.81
CA VAL A 98 3.95 11.89 -12.51
C VAL A 98 5.24 11.74 -11.69
N PHE A 99 6.38 12.22 -12.21
CA PHE A 99 7.66 12.05 -11.54
C PHE A 99 7.73 12.76 -10.18
N PRO A 100 7.32 14.03 -10.02
CA PRO A 100 7.30 14.69 -8.72
C PRO A 100 6.44 13.96 -7.68
N ARG A 101 5.32 13.35 -8.09
CA ARG A 101 4.46 12.58 -7.18
C ARG A 101 5.10 11.28 -6.75
N ILE A 102 5.73 10.55 -7.67
CA ILE A 102 6.47 9.31 -7.36
C ILE A 102 7.62 9.62 -6.39
N GLU A 103 8.44 10.64 -6.69
CA GLU A 103 9.54 11.06 -5.81
C GLU A 103 9.00 11.43 -4.41
N LYS A 104 7.93 12.22 -4.36
CA LYS A 104 7.32 12.61 -3.09
C LYS A 104 6.77 11.41 -2.32
N ALA A 105 6.18 10.42 -2.98
CA ALA A 105 5.68 9.21 -2.33
C ALA A 105 6.79 8.38 -1.68
N THR A 106 8.01 8.42 -2.23
CA THR A 106 9.17 7.68 -1.72
C THR A 106 9.94 8.39 -0.59
N ASN A 107 9.70 9.68 -0.37
CA ASN A 107 10.45 10.52 0.59
C ASN A 107 9.75 10.68 1.95
N ILE A 108 8.85 9.76 2.29
CA ILE A 108 7.90 9.89 3.40
C ILE A 108 8.32 9.06 4.61
#